data_AF-A0A925MVE9-F1
#
_entry.id   AF-A0A925MVE9-F1
#
_cell.length_a   1.000
_cell.length_b   1.000
_cell.length_c   1.000
_cell.angle_alpha   90.00
_cell.angle_beta   90.00
_cell.angle_gamma   90.00
#
_symmetry.space_group_name_H-M   'P 1'
#
loop_
_entity.id
_entity.type
_entity.pdbx_description
1 polymer ?
#
loop_
_entity_poly.entity_id
_entity_poly.type
_entity_poly.pdbx_seq_one_letter_code
_entity_poly.pdbx_strand_id
1 'polypeptide(L)'
;MKLFTIGYEGATQDELVAALQAARVGRVIDVRAVPLSRKPGFSKNVLAAGLREAGIDYVHLKALGTPPEGREAARKGDRVTLERVYAGQLELPDARAQAAEMLELAAEKPSALLCFERDPAMCHRTLLAAAVAGDAEIVDLFA
;
A
#
# COMPACT_ATOMS: atom_id res chain seq x y z
N MET A 1 -3.28 14.27 -10.08
CA MET A 1 -4.12 13.10 -9.71
C MET A 1 -4.12 12.97 -8.18
N LYS A 2 -5.06 12.21 -7.60
CA LYS A 2 -5.11 11.96 -6.15
C LYS A 2 -4.80 10.49 -5.88
N LEU A 3 -3.83 10.21 -5.01
CA LEU A 3 -3.46 8.87 -4.59
C LEU A 3 -3.68 8.74 -3.08
N PHE A 4 -4.54 7.81 -2.69
CA PHE A 4 -4.79 7.56 -1.29
C PHE A 4 -3.75 6.57 -0.75
N THR A 5 -3.53 6.60 0.56
CA THR A 5 -2.76 5.56 1.24
C THR A 5 -3.52 5.11 2.48
N ILE A 6 -3.35 3.86 2.89
CA ILE A 6 -4.01 3.33 4.08
C ILE A 6 -3.19 2.19 4.70
N GLY A 7 -3.24 2.10 6.03
CA GLY A 7 -2.59 1.07 6.83
C GLY A 7 -3.60 0.40 7.74
N TYR A 8 -3.47 -0.90 7.95
CA TYR A 8 -4.45 -1.69 8.69
C TYR A 8 -4.02 -2.13 10.08
N GLU A 9 -2.83 -1.74 10.55
CA GLU A 9 -2.41 -1.95 11.93
C GLU A 9 -3.45 -1.34 12.88
N GLY A 10 -3.87 -2.11 13.89
CA GLY A 10 -4.98 -1.72 14.76
C GLY A 10 -6.37 -1.97 14.18
N ALA A 11 -6.61 -1.73 12.89
CA ALA A 11 -7.96 -1.70 12.30
C ALA A 11 -8.56 -3.05 11.85
N THR A 12 -9.82 -3.30 12.14
CA THR A 12 -10.60 -4.41 11.56
C THR A 12 -10.81 -4.25 10.05
N GLN A 13 -11.21 -5.32 9.37
CA GLN A 13 -11.51 -5.25 7.93
C GLN A 13 -12.70 -4.32 7.65
N ASP A 14 -13.69 -4.27 8.53
CA ASP A 14 -14.86 -3.40 8.40
C ASP A 14 -14.47 -1.92 8.54
N GLU A 15 -13.62 -1.57 9.50
CA GLU A 15 -13.07 -0.21 9.65
C GLU A 15 -12.28 0.22 8.40
N LEU A 16 -11.46 -0.67 7.85
CA LEU A 16 -10.75 -0.42 6.60
C LEU A 16 -11.72 -0.13 5.45
N VAL A 17 -12.72 -0.98 5.26
CA VAL A 17 -13.73 -0.83 4.20
C VAL A 17 -14.50 0.47 4.37
N ALA A 18 -14.93 0.80 5.59
CA ALA A 18 -15.63 2.04 5.88
C ALA A 18 -14.80 3.28 5.54
N ALA A 19 -13.52 3.30 5.92
CA ALA A 19 -12.61 4.40 5.59
C ALA A 19 -12.43 4.57 4.06
N LEU A 20 -12.28 3.46 3.33
CA LEU A 20 -12.16 3.46 1.87
C LEU A 20 -13.43 3.97 1.19
N GLN A 21 -14.61 3.54 1.65
CA GLN A 21 -15.90 3.98 1.12
C GLN A 21 -16.15 5.47 1.40
N ALA A 22 -15.84 5.95 2.60
CA ALA A 22 -15.95 7.37 2.95
C ALA A 22 -15.10 8.26 2.03
N ALA A 23 -13.91 7.79 1.66
CA ALA A 23 -13.01 8.44 0.71
C ALA A 23 -13.36 8.19 -0.77
N ARG A 24 -14.39 7.38 -1.05
CA ARG A 24 -14.81 6.94 -2.41
C ARG A 24 -13.68 6.27 -3.18
N VAL A 25 -12.84 5.51 -2.50
CA VAL A 25 -11.81 4.68 -3.12
C VAL A 25 -12.48 3.53 -3.86
N GLY A 26 -12.18 3.39 -5.15
CA GLY A 26 -12.69 2.31 -6.00
C GLY A 26 -11.72 1.14 -6.14
N ARG A 27 -10.46 1.28 -5.71
CA ARG A 27 -9.43 0.24 -5.80
C ARG A 27 -8.44 0.29 -4.66
N VAL A 28 -8.09 -0.87 -4.12
CA VAL A 28 -6.93 -1.06 -3.25
C VAL A 28 -5.80 -1.67 -4.06
N ILE A 29 -4.64 -1.02 -3.99
CA ILE A 29 -3.37 -1.53 -4.52
C ILE A 29 -2.56 -2.01 -3.33
N ASP A 30 -2.52 -3.33 -3.13
CA ASP A 30 -1.69 -3.96 -2.11
C ASP A 30 -0.23 -3.94 -2.56
N VAL A 31 0.59 -3.22 -1.80
CA VAL A 31 2.04 -3.08 -2.04
C VAL A 31 2.85 -3.87 -1.02
N ARG A 32 2.27 -4.89 -0.38
CA ARG A 32 3.01 -5.79 0.53
C ARG A 32 3.81 -6.80 -0.27
N ALA A 33 5.07 -6.99 0.11
CA ALA A 33 5.90 -8.08 -0.44
C ALA A 33 5.30 -9.47 -0.16
N VAL A 34 4.67 -9.61 1.01
CA VAL A 34 4.00 -10.84 1.46
C VAL A 34 2.60 -10.45 1.96
N PRO A 35 1.53 -10.69 1.18
CA PRO A 35 0.15 -10.32 1.54
C PRO A 35 -0.50 -11.39 2.45
N LEU A 36 0.27 -11.88 3.43
CA LEU A 36 -0.17 -12.80 4.47
C LEU A 36 -0.25 -12.02 5.78
N SER A 37 -1.36 -12.14 6.49
CA SER A 37 -1.58 -11.44 7.76
C SER A 37 -2.15 -12.37 8.81
N ARG A 38 -1.64 -12.24 10.04
CA ARG A 38 -2.25 -12.87 11.22
C ARG A 38 -3.48 -12.11 11.70
N LYS A 39 -3.68 -10.88 11.24
CA LYS A 39 -4.87 -10.09 11.55
C LYS A 39 -6.05 -10.63 10.72
N PRO A 40 -7.17 -11.00 11.36
CA PRO A 40 -8.34 -11.52 10.66
C PRO A 40 -8.78 -10.59 9.52
N GLY A 41 -9.11 -11.16 8.37
CA GLY A 41 -9.56 -10.40 7.19
C GLY A 41 -8.46 -9.89 6.26
N PHE A 42 -7.19 -9.83 6.69
CA PHE A 42 -6.13 -9.13 5.93
C PHE A 42 -5.20 -10.01 5.10
N SER A 43 -5.41 -11.33 5.07
CA SER A 43 -4.73 -12.21 4.13
C SER A 43 -5.34 -12.07 2.73
N LYS A 44 -4.51 -12.06 1.68
CA LYS A 44 -4.86 -11.71 0.28
C LYS A 44 -6.28 -12.09 -0.15
N ASN A 45 -6.62 -13.38 -0.10
CA ASN A 45 -7.90 -13.85 -0.63
C ASN A 45 -9.10 -13.39 0.19
N VAL A 46 -8.96 -13.32 1.52
CA VAL A 46 -10.03 -12.85 2.41
C VAL A 46 -10.22 -11.33 2.27
N LEU A 47 -9.11 -10.60 2.18
CA LEU A 47 -9.14 -9.16 1.96
C LEU A 47 -9.80 -8.81 0.63
N ALA A 48 -9.36 -9.47 -0.45
CA ALA A 48 -9.92 -9.26 -1.78
C ALA A 48 -11.42 -9.61 -1.86
N ALA A 49 -11.86 -10.65 -1.14
CA ALA A 49 -13.27 -11.01 -1.09
C ALA A 49 -14.10 -9.92 -0.39
N GLY A 50 -13.69 -9.47 0.80
CA GLY A 50 -14.42 -8.43 1.53
C GLY A 50 -14.42 -7.07 0.82
N LEU A 51 -13.32 -6.70 0.17
CA LEU A 51 -13.29 -5.49 -0.67
C LEU A 51 -14.26 -5.59 -1.85
N ARG A 52 -14.31 -6.75 -2.53
CA ARG A 52 -15.22 -6.98 -3.65
C ARG A 52 -16.69 -6.90 -3.22
N GLU A 53 -17.04 -7.43 -2.04
CA GLU A 53 -18.39 -7.30 -1.48
C GLU A 53 -18.78 -5.84 -1.25
N ALA A 54 -17.81 -4.99 -0.94
CA ALA A 54 -17.97 -3.55 -0.80
C ALA A 54 -17.88 -2.77 -2.13
N GLY A 55 -17.71 -3.45 -3.27
CA GLY A 55 -17.57 -2.84 -4.60
C GLY A 55 -16.20 -2.21 -4.86
N ILE A 56 -15.15 -2.63 -4.13
CA ILE A 56 -13.79 -2.10 -4.24
C ILE A 56 -12.89 -3.15 -4.90
N ASP A 57 -12.20 -2.75 -5.97
CA ASP A 57 -11.26 -3.62 -6.67
C ASP A 57 -10.01 -3.88 -5.82
N TYR A 58 -9.36 -5.02 -6.04
CA TYR A 58 -8.10 -5.37 -5.39
C TYR A 58 -7.05 -5.77 -6.43
N VAL A 59 -5.89 -5.11 -6.38
CA VAL A 59 -4.70 -5.45 -7.18
C VAL A 59 -3.51 -5.63 -6.25
N HIS A 60 -2.67 -6.63 -6.51
CA HIS A 60 -1.47 -6.89 -5.71
C HIS A 60 -0.21 -6.69 -6.55
N LEU A 61 0.55 -5.64 -6.24
CA LEU A 61 1.80 -5.29 -6.90
C LEU A 61 2.98 -5.68 -6.02
N LYS A 62 3.31 -6.98 -6.04
CA LYS A 62 4.33 -7.59 -5.18
C LYS A 62 5.71 -6.94 -5.31
N ALA A 63 6.11 -6.52 -6.50
CA ALA A 63 7.44 -5.97 -6.76
C ALA A 63 7.64 -4.59 -6.10
N LEU A 64 6.55 -3.93 -5.71
CA LEU A 64 6.57 -2.69 -4.91
C LEU A 64 6.67 -2.97 -3.40
N GLY A 65 6.75 -4.23 -2.99
CA GLY A 65 6.89 -4.61 -1.60
C GLY A 65 8.31 -4.45 -1.05
N THR A 66 8.39 -4.14 0.24
CA THR A 66 9.66 -3.99 0.95
C THR A 66 10.42 -5.31 1.09
N PRO A 67 11.72 -5.38 0.75
CA PRO A 67 12.59 -6.54 0.99
C PRO A 67 12.66 -6.95 2.47
N PRO A 68 13.09 -8.19 2.80
CA PRO A 68 13.20 -8.65 4.19
C PRO A 68 13.98 -7.70 5.11
N GLU A 69 15.16 -7.24 4.69
CA GLU A 69 15.98 -6.28 5.47
C GLU A 69 15.21 -4.98 5.76
N GLY A 70 14.55 -4.42 4.75
CA GLY A 70 13.75 -3.19 4.91
C GLY A 70 12.54 -3.40 5.82
N ARG A 71 11.89 -4.56 5.80
CA ARG A 71 10.80 -4.88 6.74
C ARG A 71 11.28 -4.97 8.17
N GLU A 72 12.45 -5.56 8.41
CA GLU A 72 13.05 -5.58 9.74
C GLU A 72 13.45 -4.17 10.21
N ALA A 73 13.96 -3.33 9.30
CA ALA A 73 14.26 -1.94 9.59
C ALA A 73 13.00 -1.15 9.99
N ALA A 74 11.91 -1.28 9.22
CA ALA A 74 10.61 -0.65 9.53
C ALA A 74 10.11 -1.05 10.93
N ARG A 75 10.16 -2.35 11.28
CA ARG A 75 9.74 -2.84 12.61
C ARG A 75 10.58 -2.27 13.77
N LYS A 76 11.85 -1.98 13.53
CA LYS A 76 12.78 -1.42 14.52
C LYS A 76 12.74 0.12 14.58
N GLY A 77 11.97 0.76 13.71
CA GLY A 77 12.01 2.21 13.56
C GLY A 77 13.31 2.73 12.91
N ASP A 78 14.07 1.88 12.22
CA ASP A 78 15.29 2.27 11.51
C ASP A 78 14.95 2.81 10.12
N ARG A 79 14.62 4.11 10.08
CA ARG A 79 14.21 4.81 8.86
C ARG A 79 15.31 4.84 7.80
N VAL A 80 16.57 5.03 8.23
CA VAL A 80 17.72 5.18 7.32
C VAL A 80 17.96 3.88 6.56
N THR A 81 17.93 2.74 7.26
CA THR A 81 18.07 1.43 6.61
C THR A 81 16.87 1.13 5.71
N LEU A 82 15.65 1.44 6.16
CA LEU A 82 14.44 1.26 5.34
C LEU A 82 14.54 2.05 4.01
N GLU A 83 14.91 3.32 4.07
CA GLU A 83 15.06 4.19 2.90
C GLU A 83 16.09 3.64 1.92
N ARG A 84 17.29 3.29 2.40
CA ARG A 84 18.36 2.74 1.58
C ARG A 84 17.94 1.44 0.88
N VAL A 85 17.38 0.50 1.63
CA VAL A 85 16.99 -0.81 1.10
C VAL A 85 15.84 -0.67 0.11
N TYR A 86 14.86 0.17 0.42
CA TYR A 86 13.70 0.34 -0.44
C TYR A 86 14.02 1.12 -1.72
N ALA A 87 14.92 2.11 -1.66
CA ALA A 87 15.44 2.75 -2.87
C ALA A 87 16.06 1.73 -3.83
N GLY A 88 16.90 0.82 -3.32
CA GLY A 88 17.47 -0.28 -4.13
C GLY A 88 16.42 -1.23 -4.71
N GLN A 89 15.31 -1.49 -3.99
CA GLN A 89 14.19 -2.27 -4.50
C GLN A 89 13.51 -1.60 -5.70
N LEU A 90 13.30 -0.28 -5.65
CA LEU A 90 12.62 0.47 -6.71
C LEU A 90 13.44 0.57 -8.01
N GLU A 91 14.75 0.33 -7.95
CA GLU A 91 15.61 0.27 -9.14
C GLU A 91 15.47 -1.02 -9.94
N LEU A 92 14.84 -2.07 -9.38
CA LEU A 92 14.67 -3.35 -10.07
C LEU A 92 13.69 -3.23 -11.25
N PRO A 93 13.95 -3.93 -12.39
CA PRO A 93 13.08 -3.85 -13.57
C PRO A 93 11.60 -4.15 -13.28
N ASP A 94 11.32 -5.19 -12.49
CA ASP A 94 9.95 -5.56 -12.12
C ASP A 94 9.28 -4.50 -11.24
N ALA A 95 10.04 -3.84 -10.35
CA ALA A 95 9.52 -2.77 -9.50
C ALA A 95 9.17 -1.54 -10.34
N ARG A 96 10.02 -1.18 -11.31
CA ARG A 96 9.76 -0.08 -12.25
C ARG A 96 8.52 -0.35 -13.12
N ALA A 97 8.39 -1.58 -13.62
CA ALA A 97 7.22 -1.98 -14.40
C ALA A 97 5.92 -1.88 -13.57
N GLN A 98 5.93 -2.41 -12.34
CA GLN A 98 4.76 -2.32 -11.47
C GLN A 98 4.50 -0.90 -10.94
N ALA A 99 5.52 -0.05 -10.85
CA ALA A 99 5.33 1.36 -10.51
C ALA A 99 4.60 2.10 -11.64
N ALA A 100 4.93 1.80 -12.89
CA ALA A 100 4.18 2.33 -14.03
C ALA A 100 2.73 1.81 -14.04
N GLU A 101 2.52 0.51 -13.84
CA GLU A 101 1.18 -0.10 -13.70
C GLU A 101 0.38 0.54 -12.55
N MET A 102 1.02 0.78 -11.40
CA MET A 102 0.40 1.46 -10.26
C MET A 102 -0.14 2.84 -10.63
N LEU A 103 0.63 3.64 -11.38
CA LEU A 103 0.23 4.97 -11.82
C LEU A 103 -0.91 4.92 -12.83
N GLU A 104 -0.89 3.97 -13.76
CA GLU A 104 -1.99 3.74 -14.71
C GLU A 104 -3.29 3.38 -13.98
N LEU A 105 -3.21 2.46 -13.01
CA LEU A 105 -4.34 2.05 -12.18
C LEU A 105 -4.90 3.21 -11.34
N ALA A 106 -4.02 4.08 -10.81
CA ALA A 106 -4.41 5.25 -10.03
C ALA A 106 -4.99 6.38 -10.90
N ALA A 107 -4.60 6.46 -12.18
CA ALA A 107 -5.18 7.39 -13.14
C ALA A 107 -6.58 6.95 -13.62
N GLU A 108 -6.83 5.64 -13.70
CA GLU A 108 -8.11 5.07 -14.12
C GLU A 108 -9.24 5.35 -13.11
N LYS A 109 -8.99 5.15 -11.81
CA LYS A 109 -9.98 5.37 -10.74
C LYS A 109 -9.32 5.65 -9.37
N PRO A 110 -10.05 6.28 -8.43
CA PRO A 110 -9.53 6.55 -7.08
C PRO A 110 -8.97 5.29 -6.42
N SER A 111 -7.66 5.30 -6.13
CA SER A 111 -6.93 4.13 -5.66
C SER A 111 -6.22 4.41 -4.33
N ALA A 112 -6.15 3.42 -3.45
CA ALA A 112 -5.42 3.47 -2.19
C ALA A 112 -4.28 2.45 -2.14
N LEU A 113 -3.07 2.92 -1.80
CA LEU A 113 -1.93 2.05 -1.50
C LEU A 113 -2.11 1.44 -0.09
N LEU A 114 -2.07 0.12 0.01
CA LEU A 114 -2.21 -0.60 1.28
C LEU A 114 -0.87 -1.14 1.78
N CYS A 115 -0.51 -0.80 3.02
CA CYS A 115 0.55 -1.45 3.80
C CYS A 115 0.04 -1.92 5.17
N PHE A 116 0.92 -2.48 6.01
CA PHE A 116 0.54 -2.90 7.36
C PHE A 116 0.45 -1.70 8.30
N GLU A 117 1.50 -0.90 8.33
CA GLU A 117 1.76 0.17 9.29
C GLU A 117 0.66 1.24 9.23
N ARG A 118 0.07 1.56 10.39
CA ARG A 118 -0.99 2.60 10.44
C ARG A 118 -0.40 3.97 10.13
N ASP A 119 0.73 4.28 10.78
CA ASP A 119 1.46 5.52 10.58
C ASP A 119 2.26 5.51 9.26
N PRO A 120 1.98 6.42 8.31
CA PRO A 120 2.73 6.53 7.06
C PRO A 120 4.18 7.01 7.26
N ALA A 121 4.51 7.68 8.37
CA ALA A 121 5.83 8.25 8.60
C ALA A 121 6.96 7.21 8.67
N MET A 122 6.63 5.94 8.92
CA MET A 122 7.58 4.82 8.95
C MET A 122 7.17 3.66 8.01
N CYS A 123 6.32 3.94 7.01
CA CYS A 123 5.91 2.94 6.01
C CYS A 123 6.62 3.15 4.66
N HIS A 124 6.88 2.06 3.94
CA HIS A 124 7.38 2.09 2.57
C HIS A 124 6.40 2.72 1.58
N ARG A 125 5.09 2.73 1.87
CA ARG A 125 4.09 3.35 0.98
C ARG A 125 4.36 4.85 0.75
N THR A 126 4.90 5.53 1.75
CA THR A 126 5.32 6.93 1.67
C THR A 126 6.56 7.08 0.79
N LEU A 127 7.52 6.17 0.93
CA LEU A 127 8.72 6.16 0.08
C LEU A 127 8.37 5.86 -1.38
N LEU A 128 7.44 4.93 -1.61
CA LEU A 128 6.93 4.60 -2.93
C LEU A 128 6.26 5.82 -3.57
N ALA A 129 5.30 6.42 -2.87
CA ALA A 129 4.59 7.59 -3.35
C ALA A 129 5.55 8.75 -3.66
N ALA A 130 6.50 9.03 -2.76
CA ALA A 130 7.50 10.07 -2.98
C ALA A 130 8.41 9.78 -4.19
N ALA A 131 8.75 8.51 -4.43
CA ALA A 131 9.63 8.14 -5.52
C ALA A 131 8.96 8.18 -6.90
N VAL A 132 7.67 7.86 -7.00
CA VAL A 132 7.03 7.62 -8.31
C VAL A 132 5.78 8.44 -8.59
N ALA A 133 5.14 9.04 -7.58
CA ALA A 133 3.85 9.71 -7.76
C ALA A 133 3.95 11.18 -8.23
N GLY A 134 5.16 11.75 -8.31
CA GLY A 134 5.40 13.11 -8.83
C GLY A 134 4.54 14.17 -8.12
N ASP A 135 3.77 14.95 -8.89
CA ASP A 135 2.87 16.01 -8.39
C ASP A 135 1.50 15.48 -7.91
N ALA A 136 1.35 14.17 -7.69
CA ALA A 136 0.10 13.63 -7.16
C ALA A 136 -0.16 14.14 -5.74
N GLU A 137 -1.43 14.51 -5.47
CA GLU A 137 -1.87 14.80 -4.12
C GLU A 137 -1.98 13.47 -3.35
N ILE A 138 -1.12 13.30 -2.34
CA ILE A 138 -1.13 12.13 -1.46
C ILE A 138 -2.08 12.39 -0.29
N VAL A 139 -3.04 11.50 -0.09
CA VAL A 139 -4.01 11.59 1.01
C VAL A 139 -3.94 10.34 1.87
N ASP A 140 -3.44 10.49 3.10
CA ASP A 140 -3.38 9.40 4.06
C ASP A 140 -4.75 9.19 4.72
N LEU A 141 -5.31 8.00 4.53
CA LEU A 141 -6.52 7.54 5.19
C LEU A 141 -6.15 6.77 6.46
N PHE A 142 -7.01 6.88 7.46
CA PHE A 142 -6.87 6.18 8.72
C PHE A 142 -8.13 5.36 8.98
N ALA A 143 -7.91 4.06 9.15
CA ALA A 143 -8.89 3.14 9.72
C ALA A 143 -8.74 3.06 11.25
#